data_AF-A0A3P9JQL7-F1
#
_entry.id   AF-A0A3P9JQL7-F1
#
_cell.length_a   1.000
_cell.length_b   1.000
_cell.length_c   1.000
_cell.angle_alpha   90.00
_cell.angle_beta   90.00
_cell.angle_gamma   90.00
#
_symmetry.space_group_name_H-M   'P 1'
#
loop_
_entity.id
_entity.type
_entity.pdbx_description
1 polymer ?
#
loop_
_entity_poly.entity_id
_entity_poly.type
_entity_poly.pdbx_seq_one_letter_code
_entity_poly.pdbx_strand_id
1 'polypeptide(L)'
;MFSTLMELQRLHPPEDEILNQYLVPAICKAAAVLGMDKAIAEPVCRILETTLRSTHLPSRMGALHGVLYVLECDLLDDTAKQLIPTVSEYLLSNLRAIAHCVNLHNQQHVLVMCAVAFYMMENYPLDVGPEFVAAVIQLCGVMVSASEDCTPSIIYHCVLRGLERLLLSEQLSRMDGEALVKLSVDRVNTSSPHRAMAALGLMLTCMYTGKEKASPASRPAHPDPQAPDSESIIVAMERVSVLFDRIRKGLPSEARVVSRILPQFLDDFFPPQDIMNKVIGEFLSNQQPYPQFMATVVYRVFQTLHATGQSSMVRDWVLLSLSNFTQRTPVAMAMWSLSCFFVSASTSQWISALLPHVISRMGSIEVVDVNLFCVVAMDFYRHQIDEELDRRAFQSVFETVAAPGSPYHRLLSCLQSIHQDTSL
;
A
#
# COMPACT_ATOMS: atom_id res chain seq x y z
N MET A 1 32.20 -6.41 -32.52
CA MET A 1 32.24 -6.68 -31.07
C MET A 1 32.01 -8.15 -30.79
N PHE A 2 30.84 -8.73 -31.09
CA PHE A 2 30.55 -10.15 -30.85
C PHE A 2 31.62 -11.10 -31.44
N SER A 3 31.95 -10.96 -32.72
CA SER A 3 32.99 -11.76 -33.38
C SER A 3 34.35 -11.71 -32.68
N THR A 4 34.80 -10.50 -32.34
CA THR A 4 36.07 -10.27 -31.61
C THR A 4 36.09 -10.94 -30.24
N LEU A 5 34.98 -10.84 -29.49
CA LEU A 5 34.88 -11.44 -28.15
C LEU A 5 34.78 -12.96 -28.22
N MET A 6 34.08 -13.51 -29.22
CA MET A 6 34.02 -14.96 -29.46
C MET A 6 35.37 -15.53 -29.89
N GLU A 7 36.14 -14.79 -30.69
CA GLU A 7 37.50 -15.18 -31.05
C GLU A 7 38.43 -15.15 -29.82
N LEU A 8 38.31 -14.11 -28.99
CA LEU A 8 39.03 -14.02 -27.71
C LEU A 8 38.68 -15.20 -26.78
N GLN A 9 37.41 -15.57 -26.66
CA GLN A 9 36.95 -16.73 -25.88
C GLN A 9 37.56 -18.06 -26.37
N ARG A 10 37.84 -18.19 -27.68
CA ARG A 10 38.45 -19.40 -28.25
C ARG A 10 39.97 -19.45 -28.08
N LEU A 11 40.63 -18.29 -28.12
CA LEU A 11 42.09 -18.20 -28.07
C LEU A 11 42.61 -18.09 -26.63
N HIS A 12 41.88 -17.43 -25.74
CA HIS A 12 42.30 -17.20 -24.36
C HIS A 12 42.04 -18.44 -23.49
N PRO A 13 42.93 -18.78 -22.54
CA PRO A 13 42.73 -19.92 -21.65
C PRO A 13 41.43 -19.80 -20.82
N PRO A 14 40.66 -20.90 -20.67
CA PRO A 14 39.40 -20.87 -19.93
C PRO A 14 39.58 -20.69 -18.41
N GLU A 15 40.81 -20.87 -17.90
CA GLU A 15 41.18 -20.75 -16.48
C GLU A 15 41.16 -19.31 -15.96
N ASP A 16 41.17 -18.32 -16.85
CA ASP A 16 41.12 -16.90 -16.48
C ASP A 16 39.71 -16.44 -16.10
N GLU A 17 39.35 -16.73 -14.85
CA GLU A 17 38.05 -16.36 -14.28
C GLU A 17 37.87 -14.83 -14.11
N ILE A 18 38.96 -14.06 -14.07
CA ILE A 18 38.90 -12.58 -13.96
C ILE A 18 38.50 -11.97 -15.30
N LEU A 19 38.94 -12.53 -16.42
CA LEU A 19 38.47 -12.13 -17.72
C LEU A 19 37.04 -12.61 -17.97
N ASN A 20 36.73 -13.86 -17.60
CA ASN A 20 35.42 -14.49 -17.88
C ASN A 20 34.24 -13.72 -17.27
N GLN A 21 34.38 -13.16 -16.06
CA GLN A 21 33.32 -12.34 -15.43
C GLN A 21 32.89 -11.12 -16.27
N TYR A 22 33.75 -10.60 -17.15
CA TYR A 22 33.44 -9.49 -18.05
C TYR A 22 33.14 -9.97 -19.48
N LEU A 23 33.88 -10.99 -19.93
CA LEU A 23 33.79 -11.52 -21.28
C LEU A 23 32.42 -12.13 -21.55
N VAL A 24 31.91 -12.97 -20.64
CA VAL A 24 30.63 -13.66 -20.81
C VAL A 24 29.45 -12.69 -20.93
N PRO A 25 29.20 -11.75 -19.99
CA PRO A 25 28.11 -10.79 -20.15
C PRO A 25 28.29 -9.88 -21.38
N ALA A 26 29.52 -9.54 -21.77
CA ALA A 26 29.78 -8.74 -22.96
C ALA A 26 29.42 -9.49 -24.26
N ILE A 27 29.73 -10.79 -24.34
CA ILE A 27 29.32 -11.65 -25.45
C ILE A 27 27.79 -11.73 -25.49
N CYS A 28 27.15 -12.00 -24.36
CA CYS A 28 25.69 -12.14 -24.28
C CYS A 28 24.96 -10.86 -24.69
N LYS A 29 25.42 -9.70 -24.21
CA LYS A 29 24.86 -8.41 -24.60
C LYS A 29 25.04 -8.14 -26.10
N ALA A 30 26.22 -8.41 -26.65
CA ALA A 30 26.46 -8.22 -28.07
C ALA A 30 25.62 -9.17 -28.93
N ALA A 31 25.40 -10.42 -28.47
CA ALA A 31 24.53 -11.39 -29.13
C ALA A 31 23.06 -10.94 -29.12
N ALA A 32 22.55 -10.51 -27.97
CA ALA A 32 21.17 -10.05 -27.82
C ALA A 32 20.85 -8.84 -28.74
N VAL A 33 21.77 -7.87 -28.82
CA VAL A 33 21.60 -6.68 -29.68
C VAL A 33 21.60 -7.02 -31.18
N LEU A 34 22.33 -8.07 -31.59
CA LEU A 34 22.39 -8.49 -33.00
C LEU A 34 21.17 -9.31 -33.42
N GLY A 35 20.35 -9.79 -32.47
CA GLY A 35 19.35 -10.81 -32.70
C GLY A 35 19.97 -12.21 -32.70
N MET A 36 19.39 -13.12 -31.92
CA MET A 36 19.94 -14.45 -31.71
C MET A 36 19.34 -15.47 -32.68
N ASP A 37 19.97 -15.62 -33.84
CA ASP A 37 19.74 -16.79 -34.69
C ASP A 37 20.31 -18.07 -34.04
N LYS A 38 19.96 -19.23 -34.59
CA LYS A 38 20.42 -20.53 -34.04
C LYS A 38 21.95 -20.65 -33.97
N ALA A 39 22.67 -20.06 -34.93
CA ALA A 39 24.12 -20.15 -35.01
C ALA A 39 24.82 -19.33 -33.90
N ILE A 40 24.22 -18.22 -33.50
CA ILE A 40 24.66 -17.40 -32.38
C ILE A 40 24.15 -17.96 -31.05
N ALA A 41 22.92 -18.48 -31.01
CA ALA A 41 22.27 -18.94 -29.78
C ALA A 41 22.98 -20.14 -29.15
N GLU A 42 23.31 -21.18 -29.94
CA GLU A 42 23.94 -22.40 -29.43
C GLU A 42 25.27 -22.16 -28.68
N PRO A 43 26.26 -21.44 -29.23
CA PRO A 43 27.52 -21.20 -28.52
C PRO A 43 27.32 -20.29 -27.30
N VAL A 44 26.43 -19.31 -27.35
CA VAL A 44 26.14 -18.42 -26.22
C VAL A 44 25.51 -19.19 -25.06
N CYS A 45 24.52 -20.05 -25.33
CA CYS A 45 23.87 -20.88 -24.32
C CYS A 45 24.88 -21.83 -23.66
N ARG A 46 25.76 -22.47 -24.45
CA ARG A 46 26.80 -23.37 -23.94
C ARG A 46 27.79 -22.66 -23.02
N ILE A 47 28.20 -21.43 -23.36
CA ILE A 47 29.07 -20.61 -22.50
C ILE A 47 28.35 -20.32 -21.18
N LEU A 48 27.10 -19.87 -21.23
CA LEU A 48 26.30 -19.56 -20.04
C LEU A 48 26.14 -20.78 -19.11
N GLU A 49 25.78 -21.94 -19.65
CA GLU A 49 25.66 -23.18 -18.89
C GLU A 49 26.96 -23.55 -18.16
N THR A 50 28.09 -23.38 -18.84
CA THR A 50 29.40 -23.68 -18.28
C THR A 50 29.76 -22.69 -17.18
N THR A 51 29.56 -21.39 -17.42
CA THR A 51 29.91 -20.32 -16.47
C THR A 51 29.02 -20.33 -15.23
N LEU A 52 27.74 -20.70 -15.34
CA LEU A 52 26.85 -20.86 -14.18
C LEU A 52 27.32 -21.96 -13.21
N ARG A 53 28.08 -22.94 -13.71
CA ARG A 53 28.68 -24.02 -12.90
C ARG A 53 30.08 -23.69 -12.37
N SER A 54 30.63 -22.50 -12.66
CA SER A 54 31.94 -22.09 -12.17
C SER A 54 31.95 -21.97 -10.64
N THR A 55 33.10 -22.30 -10.03
CA THR A 55 33.34 -22.08 -8.60
C THR A 55 33.53 -20.59 -8.27
N HIS A 56 33.86 -19.77 -9.28
CA HIS A 56 34.07 -18.34 -9.13
C HIS A 56 32.74 -17.56 -9.15
N LEU A 57 32.38 -16.97 -8.00
CA LEU A 57 31.11 -16.28 -7.84
C LEU A 57 30.92 -15.06 -8.78
N PRO A 58 31.92 -14.17 -8.98
CA PRO A 58 31.80 -13.08 -9.95
C PRO A 58 31.51 -13.55 -11.38
N SER A 59 32.11 -14.66 -11.82
CA SER A 59 31.80 -15.27 -13.13
C SER A 59 30.34 -15.70 -13.21
N ARG A 60 29.82 -16.35 -12.15
CA ARG A 60 28.39 -16.71 -12.06
C ARG A 60 27.46 -15.49 -12.09
N MET A 61 27.82 -14.39 -11.41
CA MET A 61 27.05 -13.14 -11.48
C MET A 61 27.06 -12.53 -12.89
N GLY A 62 28.22 -12.51 -13.55
CA GLY A 62 28.34 -12.09 -14.94
C GLY A 62 27.49 -12.94 -15.89
N ALA A 63 27.46 -14.27 -15.67
CA ALA A 63 26.59 -15.17 -16.41
C ALA A 63 25.11 -14.86 -16.19
N LEU A 64 24.66 -14.58 -14.96
CA LEU A 64 23.26 -14.22 -14.68
C LEU A 64 22.85 -12.89 -15.36
N HIS A 65 23.74 -11.90 -15.42
CA HIS A 65 23.51 -10.71 -16.25
C HIS A 65 23.44 -11.06 -17.74
N GLY A 66 24.30 -11.97 -18.21
CA GLY A 66 24.24 -12.51 -19.56
C GLY A 66 22.91 -13.20 -19.87
N VAL A 67 22.37 -13.99 -18.94
CA VAL A 67 21.05 -14.62 -19.03
C VAL A 67 19.96 -13.56 -19.21
N LEU A 68 19.97 -12.48 -18.41
CA LEU A 68 19.01 -11.38 -18.58
C LEU A 68 19.07 -10.77 -19.98
N TYR A 69 20.27 -10.45 -20.48
CA TYR A 69 20.41 -9.89 -21.83
C TYR A 69 19.89 -10.84 -22.91
N VAL A 70 20.20 -12.13 -22.79
CA VAL A 70 19.72 -13.14 -23.74
C VAL A 70 18.20 -13.23 -23.69
N LEU A 71 17.60 -13.32 -22.50
CA LEU A 71 16.14 -13.39 -22.32
C LEU A 71 15.40 -12.10 -22.70
N GLU A 72 16.07 -10.97 -22.82
CA GLU A 72 15.50 -9.70 -23.32
C GLU A 72 15.49 -9.62 -24.85
N CYS A 73 16.10 -10.57 -25.55
CA CYS A 73 16.15 -10.56 -27.01
C CYS A 73 14.76 -10.83 -27.63
N ASP A 74 14.23 -9.86 -28.36
CA ASP A 74 12.91 -9.90 -29.02
C ASP A 74 12.72 -11.10 -29.98
N LEU A 75 13.81 -11.59 -30.57
CA LEU A 75 13.84 -12.72 -31.49
C LEU A 75 14.48 -13.95 -30.82
N LEU A 76 13.92 -14.37 -29.69
CA LEU A 76 14.44 -15.52 -28.96
C LEU A 76 14.10 -16.83 -29.70
N ASP A 77 15.12 -17.46 -30.28
CA ASP A 77 14.98 -18.77 -30.93
C ASP A 77 14.58 -19.87 -29.92
N ASP A 78 13.91 -20.92 -30.37
CA ASP A 78 13.54 -22.07 -29.52
C ASP A 78 14.77 -22.73 -28.88
N THR A 79 15.96 -22.58 -29.47
CA THR A 79 17.23 -23.02 -28.90
C THR A 79 17.58 -22.25 -27.62
N ALA A 80 17.30 -20.94 -27.57
CA ALA A 80 17.56 -20.13 -26.38
C ALA A 80 16.58 -20.44 -25.23
N LYS A 81 15.38 -20.94 -25.53
CA LYS A 81 14.46 -21.47 -24.51
C LYS A 81 15.00 -22.72 -23.80
N GLN A 82 15.91 -23.47 -24.42
CA GLN A 82 16.56 -24.63 -23.78
C GLN A 82 17.44 -24.22 -22.58
N LEU A 83 17.82 -22.95 -22.48
CA LEU A 83 18.54 -22.41 -21.33
C LEU A 83 17.64 -22.29 -20.09
N ILE A 84 16.32 -22.11 -20.27
CA ILE A 84 15.37 -21.83 -19.20
C ILE A 84 15.39 -22.92 -18.11
N PRO A 85 15.28 -24.22 -18.41
CA PRO A 85 15.35 -25.27 -17.38
C PRO A 85 16.66 -25.24 -16.57
N THR A 86 17.80 -25.03 -17.23
CA THR A 86 19.11 -24.98 -16.56
C THR A 86 19.22 -23.79 -15.61
N VAL A 87 18.72 -22.63 -16.04
CA VAL A 87 18.66 -21.43 -15.19
C VAL A 87 17.69 -21.63 -14.04
N SER A 88 16.51 -22.22 -14.28
CA SER A 88 15.52 -22.54 -13.25
C SER A 88 16.10 -23.43 -12.14
N GLU A 89 16.82 -24.49 -12.51
CA GLU A 89 17.49 -25.38 -11.54
C GLU A 89 18.56 -24.63 -10.73
N TYR A 90 19.38 -23.81 -11.40
CA TYR A 90 20.38 -22.98 -10.74
C TYR A 90 19.73 -22.02 -9.73
N LEU A 91 18.67 -21.31 -10.13
CA LEU A 91 17.97 -20.35 -9.27
C LEU A 91 17.35 -21.05 -8.06
N LEU A 92 16.59 -22.13 -8.27
CA LEU A 92 15.92 -22.83 -7.18
C LEU A 92 16.90 -23.45 -6.20
N SER A 93 18.00 -24.04 -6.67
CA SER A 93 19.01 -24.63 -5.78
C SER A 93 19.70 -23.58 -4.92
N ASN A 94 20.15 -22.47 -5.53
CA ASN A 94 20.87 -21.42 -4.82
C ASN A 94 19.95 -20.58 -3.93
N LEU A 95 18.76 -20.18 -4.39
CA LEU A 95 17.80 -19.43 -3.59
C LEU A 95 17.32 -20.23 -2.37
N ARG A 96 17.09 -21.54 -2.53
CA ARG A 96 16.72 -22.43 -1.42
C ARG A 96 17.84 -22.56 -0.40
N ALA A 97 19.10 -22.59 -0.83
CA ALA A 97 20.25 -22.68 0.08
C ALA A 97 20.43 -21.42 0.95
N ILE A 98 20.06 -20.24 0.44
CA ILE A 98 20.32 -18.97 1.12
C ILE A 98 19.11 -18.38 1.88
N ALA A 99 17.89 -18.88 1.65
CA ALA A 99 16.65 -18.22 2.07
C ALA A 99 16.58 -17.88 3.57
N HIS A 100 17.23 -18.67 4.43
CA HIS A 100 17.24 -18.48 5.88
C HIS A 100 18.43 -17.65 6.42
N CYS A 101 19.46 -17.38 5.60
CA CYS A 101 20.72 -16.78 6.04
C CYS A 101 21.29 -15.81 5.01
N VAL A 102 20.42 -15.03 4.36
CA VAL A 102 20.75 -14.11 3.25
C VAL A 102 21.91 -13.16 3.59
N ASN A 103 22.00 -12.69 4.84
CA ASN A 103 23.05 -11.82 5.34
C ASN A 103 24.48 -12.41 5.26
N LEU A 104 24.63 -13.74 5.21
CA LEU A 104 25.92 -14.42 5.06
C LEU A 104 26.38 -14.53 3.61
N HIS A 105 25.49 -14.23 2.66
CA HIS A 105 25.74 -14.39 1.23
C HIS A 105 25.96 -13.05 0.52
N ASN A 106 26.53 -13.12 -0.69
CA ASN A 106 26.79 -11.93 -1.48
C ASN A 106 25.48 -11.28 -1.96
N GLN A 107 25.23 -10.05 -1.54
CA GLN A 107 23.98 -9.35 -1.84
C GLN A 107 23.72 -9.17 -3.34
N GLN A 108 24.76 -8.87 -4.13
CA GLN A 108 24.61 -8.67 -5.58
C GLN A 108 24.19 -9.96 -6.28
N HIS A 109 24.73 -11.10 -5.83
CA HIS A 109 24.32 -12.40 -6.34
C HIS A 109 22.84 -12.68 -6.07
N VAL A 110 22.35 -12.40 -4.85
CA VAL A 110 20.92 -12.57 -4.52
C VAL A 110 20.03 -11.65 -5.35
N LEU A 111 20.42 -10.38 -5.50
CA LEU A 111 19.66 -9.41 -6.28
C LEU A 111 19.51 -9.82 -7.75
N VAL A 112 20.60 -10.24 -8.39
CA VAL A 112 20.54 -10.68 -9.79
C VAL A 112 19.79 -12.01 -9.94
N MET A 113 19.90 -12.95 -8.98
CA MET A 113 19.08 -14.17 -8.99
C MET A 113 17.59 -13.85 -8.90
N CYS A 114 17.17 -12.96 -7.99
CA CYS A 114 15.78 -12.52 -7.90
C CYS A 114 15.32 -11.82 -9.18
N ALA A 115 16.15 -10.95 -9.77
CA ALA A 115 15.83 -10.27 -11.01
C ALA A 115 15.59 -11.25 -12.17
N VAL A 116 16.48 -12.24 -12.35
CA VAL A 116 16.34 -13.29 -13.38
C VAL A 116 15.06 -14.10 -13.12
N ALA A 117 14.82 -14.53 -11.87
CA ALA A 117 13.64 -15.31 -11.52
C ALA A 117 12.34 -14.56 -11.84
N PHE A 118 12.22 -13.30 -11.42
CA PHE A 118 11.03 -12.49 -11.68
C PHE A 118 10.85 -12.20 -13.18
N TYR A 119 11.94 -11.92 -13.90
CA TYR A 119 11.86 -11.71 -15.34
C TYR A 119 11.38 -12.96 -16.09
N MET A 120 11.86 -14.13 -15.71
CA MET A 120 11.43 -15.41 -16.28
C MET A 120 9.96 -15.72 -15.96
N MET A 121 9.52 -15.47 -14.72
CA MET A 121 8.11 -15.65 -14.33
C MET A 121 7.17 -14.72 -15.10
N GLU A 122 7.61 -13.49 -15.39
CA GLU A 122 6.82 -12.48 -16.09
C GLU A 122 6.73 -12.76 -17.60
N ASN A 123 7.86 -13.07 -18.25
CA ASN A 123 7.94 -13.12 -19.72
C ASN A 123 7.90 -14.55 -20.30
N TYR A 124 8.26 -15.56 -19.50
CA TYR A 124 8.31 -16.97 -19.93
C TYR A 124 7.51 -17.92 -19.00
N PRO A 125 6.26 -17.60 -18.62
CA PRO A 125 5.48 -18.37 -17.66
C PRO A 125 5.22 -19.82 -18.10
N LEU A 126 5.08 -20.04 -19.42
CA LEU A 126 4.84 -21.37 -19.99
C LEU A 126 6.08 -22.28 -19.92
N ASP A 127 7.27 -21.70 -20.12
CA ASP A 127 8.53 -22.45 -20.16
C ASP A 127 9.05 -22.76 -18.75
N VAL A 128 8.84 -21.87 -17.77
CA VAL A 128 9.22 -22.15 -16.36
C VAL A 128 8.25 -23.08 -15.64
N GLY A 129 6.98 -23.01 -15.99
CA GLY A 129 5.92 -23.80 -15.36
C GLY A 129 5.53 -23.36 -13.94
N PRO A 130 4.37 -23.84 -13.44
CA PRO A 130 3.79 -23.40 -12.17
C PRO A 130 4.60 -23.84 -10.93
N GLU A 131 5.32 -24.96 -11.01
CA GLU A 131 6.15 -25.45 -9.90
C GLU A 131 7.30 -24.49 -9.56
N PHE A 132 7.93 -23.91 -10.59
CA PHE A 132 8.98 -22.91 -10.43
C PHE A 132 8.41 -21.64 -9.78
N VAL A 133 7.28 -21.13 -10.31
CA VAL A 133 6.59 -19.93 -9.81
C VAL A 133 6.27 -20.08 -8.31
N ALA A 134 5.60 -21.17 -7.93
CA ALA A 134 5.22 -21.44 -6.55
C ALA A 134 6.45 -21.55 -5.63
N ALA A 135 7.51 -22.23 -6.07
CA ALA A 135 8.73 -22.36 -5.30
C ALA A 135 9.44 -21.01 -5.08
N VAL A 136 9.54 -20.16 -6.12
CA VAL A 136 10.13 -18.83 -5.99
C VAL A 136 9.32 -17.96 -5.02
N ILE A 137 7.99 -17.99 -5.11
CA ILE A 137 7.11 -17.22 -4.20
C ILE A 137 7.28 -17.68 -2.75
N GLN A 138 7.34 -19.00 -2.51
CA GLN A 138 7.61 -19.53 -1.17
C GLN A 138 8.98 -19.07 -0.64
N LEU A 139 10.03 -19.13 -1.45
CA LEU A 139 11.37 -18.67 -1.08
C LEU A 139 11.40 -17.17 -0.78
N CYS A 140 10.71 -16.36 -1.58
CA CYS A 140 10.52 -14.94 -1.33
C CYS A 140 9.78 -14.69 -0.01
N GLY A 141 8.73 -15.47 0.27
CA GLY A 141 8.01 -15.45 1.53
C GLY A 141 8.92 -15.73 2.73
N VAL A 142 9.80 -16.72 2.64
CA VAL A 142 10.80 -17.03 3.69
C VAL A 142 11.78 -15.86 3.88
N MET A 143 12.36 -15.33 2.80
CA MET A 143 13.32 -14.22 2.87
C MET A 143 12.70 -12.95 3.49
N VAL A 144 11.47 -12.61 3.10
CA VAL A 144 10.74 -11.42 3.61
C VAL A 144 10.23 -11.64 5.04
N SER A 145 9.95 -12.90 5.42
CA SER A 145 9.47 -13.24 6.76
C SER A 145 10.57 -13.30 7.82
N ALA A 146 11.84 -13.45 7.40
CA ALA A 146 12.99 -13.50 8.28
C ALA A 146 13.21 -12.17 9.05
N SER A 147 14.05 -12.23 10.09
CA SER A 147 14.36 -11.09 10.93
C SER A 147 15.12 -9.99 10.18
N GLU A 148 15.23 -8.81 10.82
CA GLU A 148 15.92 -7.67 10.22
C GLU A 148 17.41 -7.94 10.00
N ASP A 149 18.02 -8.73 10.87
CA ASP A 149 19.44 -9.11 10.80
C ASP A 149 19.71 -10.18 9.72
N CYS A 150 18.75 -11.09 9.48
CA CYS A 150 18.89 -12.19 8.52
C CYS A 150 18.74 -11.73 7.07
N THR A 151 17.82 -10.80 6.80
CA THR A 151 17.56 -10.31 5.44
C THR A 151 17.90 -8.83 5.35
N PRO A 152 18.97 -8.44 4.65
CA PRO A 152 19.31 -7.04 4.41
C PRO A 152 18.17 -6.25 3.75
N SER A 153 18.04 -4.97 4.11
CA SER A 153 16.95 -4.10 3.64
C SER A 153 16.87 -4.00 2.12
N ILE A 154 18.02 -3.90 1.42
CA ILE A 154 18.08 -3.85 -0.05
C ILE A 154 17.44 -5.09 -0.69
N ILE A 155 17.69 -6.28 -0.13
CA ILE A 155 17.13 -7.54 -0.63
C ILE A 155 15.64 -7.63 -0.30
N TYR A 156 15.25 -7.25 0.92
CA TYR A 156 13.85 -7.16 1.33
C TYR A 156 13.03 -6.31 0.35
N HIS A 157 13.51 -5.11 0.03
CA HIS A 157 12.85 -4.20 -0.91
C HIS A 157 12.85 -4.72 -2.35
N CYS A 158 13.94 -5.33 -2.81
CA CYS A 158 14.00 -5.94 -4.14
C CYS A 158 12.97 -7.06 -4.30
N VAL A 159 12.88 -7.96 -3.32
CA VAL A 159 11.93 -9.08 -3.34
C VAL A 159 10.49 -8.56 -3.34
N LEU A 160 10.14 -7.65 -2.43
CA LEU A 160 8.78 -7.10 -2.37
C LEU A 160 8.39 -6.38 -3.67
N ARG A 161 9.28 -5.58 -4.24
CA ARG A 161 9.00 -4.86 -5.49
C ARG A 161 8.86 -5.81 -6.69
N GLY A 162 9.63 -6.89 -6.72
CA GLY A 162 9.47 -7.93 -7.74
C GLY A 162 8.14 -8.68 -7.62
N LEU A 163 7.72 -9.01 -6.40
CA LEU A 163 6.40 -9.61 -6.15
C LEU A 163 5.25 -8.66 -6.55
N GLU A 164 5.39 -7.36 -6.25
CA GLU A 164 4.44 -6.33 -6.68
C GLU A 164 4.33 -6.27 -8.21
N ARG A 165 5.46 -6.30 -8.92
CA ARG A 165 5.50 -6.33 -10.39
C ARG A 165 4.79 -7.56 -10.96
N LEU A 166 5.03 -8.73 -10.38
CA LEU A 166 4.42 -9.99 -10.82
C LEU A 166 2.90 -10.03 -10.59
N LEU A 167 2.41 -9.39 -9.52
CA LEU A 167 0.97 -9.22 -9.31
C LEU A 167 0.34 -8.35 -10.40
N LEU A 168 1.00 -7.25 -10.77
CA LEU A 168 0.54 -6.32 -11.80
C LEU A 168 0.64 -6.89 -13.23
N SER A 169 1.51 -7.87 -13.49
CA SER A 169 1.64 -8.51 -14.81
C SER A 169 0.62 -9.62 -15.06
N GLU A 170 -0.25 -9.90 -14.07
CA GLU A 170 -1.30 -10.92 -14.10
C GLU A 170 -0.81 -12.37 -14.37
N GLN A 171 0.49 -12.63 -14.29
CA GLN A 171 1.05 -13.97 -14.53
C GLN A 171 0.91 -14.93 -13.34
N LEU A 172 0.54 -14.41 -12.17
CA LEU A 172 0.39 -15.21 -10.96
C LEU A 172 -0.98 -15.89 -10.88
N SER A 173 -0.97 -17.13 -10.38
CA SER A 173 -2.19 -17.87 -10.09
C SER A 173 -2.98 -17.21 -8.94
N ARG A 174 -4.26 -17.54 -8.82
CA ARG A 174 -5.10 -17.05 -7.70
C ARG A 174 -4.54 -17.49 -6.34
N MET A 175 -4.08 -18.74 -6.23
CA MET A 175 -3.50 -19.26 -4.99
C MET A 175 -2.24 -18.49 -4.57
N ASP A 176 -1.39 -18.17 -5.54
CA ASP A 176 -0.18 -17.38 -5.30
C ASP A 176 -0.52 -15.96 -4.85
N GLY A 177 -1.53 -15.34 -5.47
CA GLY A 177 -2.06 -14.04 -5.05
C GLY A 177 -2.58 -14.04 -3.61
N GLU A 178 -3.33 -15.07 -3.22
CA GLU A 178 -3.83 -15.22 -1.84
C GLU A 178 -2.68 -15.42 -0.82
N ALA A 179 -1.64 -16.16 -1.18
CA ALA A 179 -0.44 -16.28 -0.35
C ALA A 179 0.28 -14.93 -0.17
N LEU A 180 0.38 -14.13 -1.24
CA LEU A 180 0.98 -12.80 -1.19
C LEU A 180 0.17 -11.79 -0.37
N VAL A 181 -1.17 -11.86 -0.43
CA VAL A 181 -2.05 -11.10 0.46
C VAL A 181 -1.71 -11.41 1.92
N LYS A 182 -1.69 -12.69 2.29
CA LYS A 182 -1.41 -13.10 3.68
C LYS A 182 -0.04 -12.62 4.13
N LEU A 183 0.98 -12.82 3.31
CA LEU A 183 2.33 -12.33 3.56
C LEU A 183 2.34 -10.80 3.78
N SER A 184 1.65 -10.03 2.94
CA SER A 184 1.62 -8.57 3.05
C SER A 184 0.99 -8.09 4.36
N VAL A 185 -0.13 -8.69 4.79
CA VAL A 185 -0.80 -8.36 6.06
C VAL A 185 0.11 -8.63 7.26
N ASP A 186 0.78 -9.79 7.26
CA ASP A 186 1.71 -10.16 8.34
C ASP A 186 2.90 -9.19 8.41
N ARG A 187 3.38 -8.70 7.26
CA ARG A 187 4.58 -7.84 7.17
C ARG A 187 4.29 -6.37 7.41
N VAL A 188 3.07 -5.88 7.16
CA VAL A 188 2.68 -4.50 7.51
C VAL A 188 2.81 -4.26 9.02
N ASN A 189 2.61 -5.29 9.84
CA ASN A 189 2.71 -5.19 11.30
C ASN A 189 4.14 -5.24 11.86
N THR A 190 5.17 -5.25 11.01
CA THR A 190 6.58 -5.23 11.43
C THR A 190 6.93 -3.93 12.18
N SER A 191 7.93 -3.99 13.07
CA SER A 191 8.46 -2.86 13.84
C SER A 191 9.20 -1.85 12.95
N SER A 192 9.97 -2.31 11.98
CA SER A 192 10.73 -1.42 11.10
C SER A 192 9.81 -0.65 10.15
N PRO A 193 9.89 0.69 10.15
CA PRO A 193 8.99 1.53 9.37
C PRO A 193 9.18 1.36 7.87
N HIS A 194 10.43 1.30 7.39
CA HIS A 194 10.69 1.18 5.95
C HIS A 194 10.23 -0.17 5.40
N ARG A 195 10.32 -1.25 6.20
CA ARG A 195 9.81 -2.57 5.83
C ARG A 195 8.29 -2.62 5.82
N ALA A 196 7.66 -2.11 6.86
CA ALA A 196 6.20 -2.02 6.95
C ALA A 196 5.62 -1.21 5.78
N MET A 197 6.27 -0.10 5.38
CA MET A 197 5.83 0.72 4.25
C MET A 197 5.96 0.01 2.90
N ALA A 198 6.98 -0.82 2.70
CA ALA A 198 7.09 -1.63 1.49
C ALA A 198 6.04 -2.76 1.46
N ALA A 199 5.80 -3.42 2.60
CA ALA A 199 4.74 -4.41 2.74
C ALA A 199 3.35 -3.80 2.52
N LEU A 200 3.14 -2.55 2.92
CA LEU A 200 1.92 -1.80 2.67
C LEU A 200 1.70 -1.61 1.16
N GLY A 201 2.73 -1.28 0.39
CA GLY A 201 2.66 -1.19 -1.08
C GLY A 201 2.23 -2.50 -1.71
N LEU A 202 2.81 -3.63 -1.27
CA LEU A 202 2.41 -4.96 -1.72
C LEU A 202 0.93 -5.24 -1.35
N MET A 203 0.52 -4.94 -0.12
CA MET A 203 -0.85 -5.16 0.34
C MET A 203 -1.86 -4.38 -0.52
N LEU A 204 -1.60 -3.11 -0.78
CA LEU A 204 -2.45 -2.28 -1.64
C LEU A 204 -2.53 -2.86 -3.05
N THR A 205 -1.40 -3.24 -3.64
CA THR A 205 -1.36 -3.85 -4.97
C THR A 205 -2.18 -5.12 -5.03
N CYS A 206 -2.05 -6.02 -4.05
CA CYS A 206 -2.88 -7.22 -3.94
C CYS A 206 -4.39 -6.88 -3.89
N MET A 207 -4.78 -5.81 -3.20
CA MET A 207 -6.18 -5.41 -3.08
C MET A 207 -6.75 -4.83 -4.36
N TYR A 208 -6.02 -3.94 -5.03
CA TYR A 208 -6.49 -3.31 -6.27
C TYR A 208 -6.53 -4.32 -7.44
N THR A 209 -5.51 -5.17 -7.58
CA THR A 209 -5.49 -6.23 -8.60
C THR A 209 -6.56 -7.31 -8.34
N GLY A 210 -6.83 -7.65 -7.08
CA GLY A 210 -7.89 -8.58 -6.71
C GLY A 210 -9.29 -8.05 -6.99
N LYS A 211 -9.51 -6.73 -6.85
CA LYS A 211 -10.78 -6.06 -7.14
C LYS A 211 -11.12 -6.08 -8.63
N GLU A 212 -10.13 -5.84 -9.50
CA GLU A 212 -10.32 -5.85 -10.96
C GLU A 212 -10.69 -7.25 -11.47
N LYS A 213 -10.11 -8.32 -10.90
CA LYS A 213 -10.46 -9.71 -11.26
C LYS A 213 -11.90 -10.11 -10.88
N ALA A 214 -12.60 -9.32 -10.06
CA ALA A 214 -13.97 -9.56 -9.64
C ALA A 214 -15.05 -8.84 -10.50
N SER A 215 -14.70 -8.15 -11.60
CA SER A 215 -15.67 -7.54 -12.53
C SER A 215 -15.08 -7.36 -13.95
N PRO A 216 -15.82 -7.47 -15.08
CA PRO A 216 -17.15 -8.01 -15.37
C PRO A 216 -17.12 -9.18 -16.40
N ALA A 217 -16.03 -9.95 -16.52
CA ALA A 217 -15.93 -11.07 -17.49
C ALA A 217 -16.36 -12.44 -16.93
N SER A 218 -16.55 -12.55 -15.61
CA SER A 218 -16.87 -13.81 -14.91
C SER A 218 -18.24 -13.78 -14.23
N ARG A 219 -19.24 -13.11 -14.82
CA ARG A 219 -20.63 -13.24 -14.35
C ARG A 219 -21.22 -14.57 -14.85
N PRO A 220 -21.60 -15.52 -13.98
CA PRO A 220 -22.57 -16.54 -14.36
C PRO A 220 -23.89 -15.86 -14.76
N ALA A 221 -24.62 -16.48 -15.69
CA ALA A 221 -25.77 -15.91 -16.41
C ALA A 221 -26.99 -15.51 -15.55
N HIS A 222 -26.91 -15.61 -14.22
CA HIS A 222 -27.93 -15.15 -13.28
C HIS A 222 -27.28 -14.51 -12.04
N PRO A 223 -27.16 -13.17 -11.98
CA PRO A 223 -26.89 -12.46 -10.74
C PRO A 223 -28.22 -12.05 -10.09
N ASP A 224 -28.38 -12.37 -8.81
CA ASP A 224 -29.36 -11.70 -7.96
C ASP A 224 -28.79 -10.28 -7.65
N PRO A 225 -29.47 -9.17 -7.98
CA PRO A 225 -28.82 -7.85 -8.07
C PRO A 225 -28.58 -7.12 -6.74
N GLN A 226 -28.78 -7.74 -5.57
CA GLN A 226 -28.92 -7.00 -4.30
C GLN A 226 -28.04 -7.44 -3.12
N ALA A 227 -27.09 -8.35 -3.28
CA ALA A 227 -26.12 -8.65 -2.23
C ALA A 227 -24.71 -8.25 -2.69
N PRO A 228 -24.07 -7.22 -2.11
CA PRO A 228 -22.62 -7.14 -2.22
C PRO A 228 -22.05 -8.43 -1.63
N ASP A 229 -20.98 -8.94 -2.24
CA ASP A 229 -20.35 -10.20 -1.85
C ASP A 229 -19.78 -10.06 -0.42
N SER A 230 -20.59 -10.40 0.60
CA SER A 230 -20.34 -10.09 2.01
C SER A 230 -18.99 -10.61 2.50
N GLU A 231 -18.51 -11.73 1.96
CA GLU A 231 -17.20 -12.29 2.29
C GLU A 231 -16.05 -11.38 1.82
N SER A 232 -16.18 -10.78 0.63
CA SER A 232 -15.18 -9.85 0.09
C SER A 232 -15.08 -8.57 0.93
N ILE A 233 -16.22 -8.07 1.43
CA ILE A 233 -16.28 -6.90 2.32
C ILE A 233 -15.66 -7.21 3.68
N ILE A 234 -15.93 -8.39 4.26
CA ILE A 234 -15.34 -8.80 5.53
C ILE A 234 -13.81 -8.84 5.42
N VAL A 235 -13.29 -9.49 4.38
CA VAL A 235 -11.84 -9.59 4.15
C VAL A 235 -11.22 -8.21 3.89
N ALA A 236 -11.90 -7.34 3.15
CA ALA A 236 -11.44 -5.97 2.95
C ALA A 236 -11.42 -5.18 4.27
N MET A 237 -12.43 -5.37 5.13
CA MET A 237 -12.53 -4.69 6.43
C MET A 237 -11.45 -5.15 7.42
N GLU A 238 -11.06 -6.43 7.39
CA GLU A 238 -9.90 -6.93 8.14
C GLU A 238 -8.62 -6.20 7.72
N ARG A 239 -8.42 -6.01 6.41
CA ARG A 239 -7.24 -5.32 5.85
C ARG A 239 -7.26 -3.81 6.15
N VAL A 240 -8.43 -3.16 6.08
CA VAL A 240 -8.60 -1.77 6.55
C VAL A 240 -8.23 -1.65 8.03
N SER A 241 -8.62 -2.60 8.85
CA SER A 241 -8.32 -2.57 10.28
C SER A 241 -6.82 -2.58 10.55
N VAL A 242 -6.02 -3.24 9.71
CA VAL A 242 -4.55 -3.17 9.75
C VAL A 242 -4.06 -1.74 9.49
N LEU A 243 -4.64 -1.00 8.56
CA LEU A 243 -4.27 0.41 8.29
C LEU A 243 -4.52 1.30 9.50
N PHE A 244 -5.68 1.17 10.14
CA PHE A 244 -5.99 1.91 11.38
C PHE A 244 -5.03 1.54 12.51
N ASP A 245 -4.73 0.25 12.66
CA ASP A 245 -3.74 -0.23 13.63
C ASP A 245 -2.34 0.32 13.38
N ARG A 246 -1.95 0.49 12.12
CA ARG A 246 -0.68 1.14 11.76
C ARG A 246 -0.66 2.63 12.06
N ILE A 247 -1.77 3.34 11.91
CA ILE A 247 -1.86 4.72 12.40
C ILE A 247 -1.68 4.73 13.91
N ARG A 248 -2.32 3.82 14.65
CA ARG A 248 -2.27 3.78 16.12
C ARG A 248 -0.89 3.39 16.67
N LYS A 249 -0.23 2.39 16.08
CA LYS A 249 1.00 1.78 16.62
C LYS A 249 2.28 2.26 15.95
N GLY A 250 2.18 2.79 14.73
CA GLY A 250 3.34 3.19 13.92
C GLY A 250 3.99 4.50 14.36
N LEU A 251 5.17 4.77 13.81
CA LEU A 251 5.86 6.05 14.00
C LEU A 251 5.09 7.20 13.32
N PRO A 252 5.31 8.46 13.73
CA PRO A 252 4.57 9.61 13.18
C PRO A 252 4.71 9.75 11.65
N SER A 253 5.84 9.35 11.08
CA SER A 253 6.05 9.36 9.62
C SER A 253 5.20 8.31 8.91
N GLU A 254 5.09 7.11 9.47
CA GLU A 254 4.26 6.03 8.92
C GLU A 254 2.78 6.37 9.01
N ALA A 255 2.32 6.77 10.20
CA ALA A 255 0.94 7.16 10.43
C ALA A 255 0.50 8.31 9.51
N ARG A 256 1.41 9.24 9.20
CA ARG A 256 1.17 10.31 8.22
C ARG A 256 0.99 9.78 6.79
N VAL A 257 1.75 8.78 6.36
CA VAL A 257 1.57 8.19 5.03
C VAL A 257 0.26 7.41 4.97
N VAL A 258 0.00 6.55 5.96
CA VAL A 258 -1.22 5.73 6.01
C VAL A 258 -2.48 6.61 6.04
N SER A 259 -2.50 7.66 6.86
CA SER A 259 -3.65 8.60 6.91
C SER A 259 -3.87 9.38 5.61
N ARG A 260 -2.86 9.57 4.76
CA ARG A 260 -3.03 10.23 3.46
C ARG A 260 -3.68 9.33 2.42
N ILE A 261 -3.38 8.03 2.45
CA ILE A 261 -3.92 7.05 1.50
C ILE A 261 -5.29 6.51 1.93
N LEU A 262 -5.54 6.45 3.25
CA LEU A 262 -6.71 5.80 3.81
C LEU A 262 -8.06 6.34 3.26
N PRO A 263 -8.28 7.66 3.09
CA PRO A 263 -9.57 8.15 2.59
C PRO A 263 -9.92 7.66 1.19
N GLN A 264 -8.97 7.71 0.25
CA GLN A 264 -9.17 7.20 -1.11
C GLN A 264 -9.44 5.70 -1.08
N PHE A 265 -8.66 4.98 -0.28
CA PHE A 265 -8.80 3.55 -0.14
C PHE A 265 -10.17 3.14 0.45
N LEU A 266 -10.69 3.90 1.42
CA LEU A 266 -12.01 3.64 1.99
C LEU A 266 -13.13 3.90 0.96
N ASP A 267 -13.04 4.99 0.20
CA ASP A 267 -13.98 5.33 -0.87
C ASP A 267 -14.00 4.28 -2.00
N ASP A 268 -12.82 3.75 -2.35
CA ASP A 268 -12.70 2.74 -3.39
C ASP A 268 -13.34 1.41 -3.00
N PHE A 269 -13.27 0.97 -1.75
CA PHE A 269 -13.59 -0.41 -1.36
C PHE A 269 -14.90 -0.57 -0.59
N PHE A 270 -15.47 0.50 -0.01
CA PHE A 270 -16.62 0.37 0.89
C PHE A 270 -17.68 1.42 0.62
N PRO A 271 -18.96 1.08 0.82
CA PRO A 271 -19.96 2.12 0.96
C PRO A 271 -19.68 2.95 2.22
N PRO A 272 -19.98 4.26 2.21
CA PRO A 272 -19.69 5.15 3.34
C PRO A 272 -20.28 4.67 4.68
N GLN A 273 -21.47 4.07 4.65
CA GLN A 273 -22.18 3.61 5.84
C GLN A 273 -21.37 2.60 6.68
N ASP A 274 -20.57 1.75 6.02
CA ASP A 274 -19.80 0.69 6.68
C ASP A 274 -18.53 1.21 7.36
N ILE A 275 -18.01 2.36 6.92
CA ILE A 275 -16.72 2.91 7.38
C ILE A 275 -16.87 4.06 8.35
N MET A 276 -17.99 4.79 8.32
CA MET A 276 -18.14 6.06 9.06
C MET A 276 -18.01 5.85 10.58
N ASN A 277 -18.67 4.83 11.12
CA ASN A 277 -18.52 4.43 12.53
C ASN A 277 -17.07 4.18 12.91
N LYS A 278 -16.30 3.49 12.05
CA LYS A 278 -14.90 3.17 12.30
C LYS A 278 -14.01 4.40 12.24
N VAL A 279 -14.16 5.23 11.20
CA VAL A 279 -13.38 6.46 11.03
C VAL A 279 -13.61 7.43 12.18
N ILE A 280 -14.88 7.66 12.56
CA ILE A 280 -15.26 8.54 13.66
C ILE A 280 -14.79 7.96 15.01
N GLY A 281 -15.00 6.66 15.23
CA GLY A 281 -14.54 5.97 16.44
C GLY A 281 -13.02 6.05 16.63
N GLU A 282 -12.25 5.91 15.56
CA GLU A 282 -10.79 6.02 15.58
C GLU A 282 -10.30 7.45 15.82
N PHE A 283 -11.05 8.46 15.37
CA PHE A 283 -10.78 9.87 15.67
C PHE A 283 -11.08 10.24 17.13
N LEU A 284 -12.15 9.66 17.68
CA LEU A 284 -12.60 9.87 19.07
C LEU A 284 -11.82 9.05 20.10
N SER A 285 -11.19 7.97 19.69
CA SER A 285 -10.51 7.04 20.60
C SER A 285 -9.44 7.74 21.44
N ASN A 286 -9.47 7.48 22.76
CA ASN A 286 -8.41 7.92 23.68
C ASN A 286 -7.09 7.18 23.46
N GLN A 287 -7.13 6.04 22.75
CA GLN A 287 -5.94 5.26 22.40
C GLN A 287 -5.27 5.75 21.11
N GLN A 288 -5.82 6.77 20.44
CA GLN A 288 -5.28 7.31 19.19
C GLN A 288 -4.16 8.33 19.49
N PRO A 289 -2.88 8.04 19.21
CA PRO A 289 -1.78 8.98 19.45
C PRO A 289 -1.72 10.11 18.42
N TYR A 290 -2.34 9.95 17.25
CA TYR A 290 -2.30 10.95 16.18
C TYR A 290 -3.70 11.43 15.74
N PRO A 291 -4.51 12.01 16.64
CA PRO A 291 -5.84 12.50 16.29
C PRO A 291 -5.80 13.59 15.21
N GLN A 292 -4.70 14.34 15.07
CA GLN A 292 -4.47 15.28 13.98
C GLN A 292 -4.50 14.64 12.59
N PHE A 293 -4.00 13.41 12.45
CA PHE A 293 -4.04 12.70 11.18
C PHE A 293 -5.44 12.14 10.93
N MET A 294 -6.10 11.63 11.97
CA MET A 294 -7.49 11.19 11.87
C MET A 294 -8.45 12.32 11.52
N ALA A 295 -8.22 13.55 12.01
CA ALA A 295 -8.98 14.73 11.59
C ALA A 295 -8.89 14.97 10.06
N THR A 296 -7.71 14.77 9.46
CA THR A 296 -7.56 14.87 8.00
C THR A 296 -8.24 13.73 7.24
N VAL A 297 -8.31 12.54 7.84
CA VAL A 297 -9.04 11.39 7.27
C VAL A 297 -10.54 11.69 7.25
N VAL A 298 -11.10 12.09 8.40
CA VAL A 298 -12.52 12.48 8.53
C VAL A 298 -12.88 13.57 7.53
N TYR A 299 -12.05 14.62 7.46
CA TYR A 299 -12.21 15.71 6.49
C TYR A 299 -12.31 15.19 5.06
N ARG A 300 -11.35 14.39 4.60
CA ARG A 300 -11.35 13.89 3.22
C ARG A 300 -12.56 13.00 2.93
N VAL A 301 -12.94 12.12 3.86
CA VAL A 301 -14.13 11.28 3.70
C VAL A 301 -15.39 12.16 3.56
N PHE A 302 -15.57 13.16 4.42
CA PHE A 302 -16.75 14.02 4.38
C PHE A 302 -16.80 14.88 3.11
N GLN A 303 -15.66 15.41 2.67
CA GLN A 303 -15.59 16.19 1.43
C GLN A 303 -15.89 15.32 0.20
N THR A 304 -15.46 14.06 0.17
CA THR A 304 -15.87 13.10 -0.88
C THR A 304 -17.38 12.85 -0.86
N LEU A 305 -17.99 12.74 0.33
CA LEU A 305 -19.46 12.59 0.45
C LEU A 305 -20.22 13.80 -0.06
N HIS A 306 -19.75 15.02 0.25
CA HIS A 306 -20.35 16.22 -0.32
C HIS A 306 -20.21 16.27 -1.84
N ALA A 307 -19.04 15.92 -2.37
CA ALA A 307 -18.79 15.89 -3.81
C ALA A 307 -19.68 14.87 -4.55
N THR A 308 -20.08 13.78 -3.88
CA THR A 308 -20.97 12.75 -4.43
C THR A 308 -22.46 13.01 -4.12
N GLY A 309 -22.81 14.16 -3.53
CA GLY A 309 -24.19 14.55 -3.24
C GLY A 309 -24.79 13.92 -1.97
N GLN A 310 -23.98 13.28 -1.12
CA GLN A 310 -24.40 12.62 0.11
C GLN A 310 -24.31 13.54 1.35
N SER A 311 -24.61 14.83 1.19
CA SER A 311 -24.50 15.83 2.27
C SER A 311 -25.43 15.56 3.46
N SER A 312 -26.63 15.02 3.22
CA SER A 312 -27.56 14.65 4.31
C SER A 312 -26.96 13.55 5.20
N MET A 313 -26.28 12.57 4.61
CA MET A 313 -25.61 11.50 5.35
C MET A 313 -24.53 12.06 6.27
N VAL A 314 -23.74 13.04 5.81
CA VAL A 314 -22.73 13.71 6.65
C VAL A 314 -23.39 14.36 7.87
N ARG A 315 -24.46 15.12 7.66
CA ARG A 315 -25.22 15.77 8.73
C ARG A 315 -25.73 14.75 9.76
N ASP A 316 -26.35 13.67 9.31
CA ASP A 316 -26.94 12.66 10.19
C ASP A 316 -25.84 12.00 11.06
N TRP A 317 -24.70 11.65 10.46
CA TRP A 317 -23.54 11.14 11.21
C TRP A 317 -22.95 12.16 12.19
N VAL A 318 -22.97 13.44 11.85
CA VAL A 318 -22.54 14.49 12.76
C VAL A 318 -23.42 14.50 14.00
N LEU A 319 -24.75 14.57 13.81
CA LEU A 319 -25.73 14.59 14.90
C LEU A 319 -25.64 13.34 15.80
N LEU A 320 -25.50 12.15 15.21
CA LEU A 320 -25.35 10.89 15.95
C LEU A 320 -24.08 10.83 16.81
N SER A 321 -23.04 11.57 16.43
CA SER A 321 -21.74 11.50 17.09
C SER A 321 -21.54 12.56 18.17
N LEU A 322 -22.36 13.62 18.22
CA LEU A 322 -22.14 14.78 19.10
C LEU A 322 -21.98 14.40 20.58
N SER A 323 -22.81 13.48 21.07
CA SER A 323 -22.75 13.02 22.47
C SER A 323 -21.42 12.34 22.80
N ASN A 324 -20.86 11.58 21.85
CA ASN A 324 -19.56 10.93 22.02
C ASN A 324 -18.42 11.96 22.07
N PHE A 325 -18.52 13.03 21.29
CA PHE A 325 -17.55 14.12 21.31
C PHE A 325 -17.58 14.91 22.62
N THR A 326 -18.76 15.26 23.12
CA THR A 326 -18.89 16.10 24.34
C THR A 326 -18.43 15.37 25.60
N GLN A 327 -18.50 14.03 25.62
CA GLN A 327 -18.04 13.19 26.72
C GLN A 327 -16.51 13.00 26.75
N ARG A 328 -15.77 13.46 25.74
CA ARG A 328 -14.31 13.33 25.69
C ARG A 328 -13.64 14.20 26.76
N THR A 329 -12.62 13.65 27.40
CA THR A 329 -11.78 14.38 28.37
C THR A 329 -10.33 14.46 27.85
N PRO A 330 -9.61 15.59 28.03
CA PRO A 330 -10.06 16.86 28.63
C PRO A 330 -10.97 17.68 27.69
N VAL A 331 -11.71 18.66 28.25
CA VAL A 331 -12.65 19.52 27.52
C VAL A 331 -12.00 20.26 26.34
N ALA A 332 -10.73 20.66 26.48
CA ALA A 332 -9.97 21.27 25.38
C ALA A 332 -9.86 20.34 24.16
N MET A 333 -9.63 19.04 24.39
CA MET A 333 -9.59 18.05 23.30
C MET A 333 -10.99 17.77 22.74
N ALA A 334 -12.04 17.77 23.56
CA ALA A 334 -13.42 17.63 23.09
C ALA A 334 -13.80 18.79 22.15
N MET A 335 -13.56 20.03 22.58
CA MET A 335 -13.81 21.24 21.78
C MET A 335 -12.98 21.27 20.49
N TRP A 336 -11.69 20.93 20.57
CA TRP A 336 -10.83 20.83 19.39
C TRP A 336 -11.33 19.77 18.40
N SER A 337 -11.73 18.60 18.91
CA SER A 337 -12.24 17.50 18.07
C SER A 337 -13.55 17.89 17.39
N LEU A 338 -14.47 18.53 18.12
CA LEU A 338 -15.72 19.07 17.56
C LEU A 338 -15.45 20.15 16.52
N SER A 339 -14.50 21.05 16.76
CA SER A 339 -14.12 22.09 15.79
C SER A 339 -13.62 21.48 14.49
N CYS A 340 -12.72 20.49 14.57
CA CYS A 340 -12.26 19.72 13.41
C CYS A 340 -13.42 19.00 12.71
N PHE A 341 -14.37 18.46 13.47
CA PHE A 341 -15.51 17.71 12.95
C PHE A 341 -16.51 18.60 12.19
N PHE A 342 -16.87 19.76 12.76
CA PHE A 342 -17.73 20.75 12.07
C PHE A 342 -17.05 21.35 10.84
N VAL A 343 -15.74 21.64 10.90
CA VAL A 343 -14.98 22.08 9.73
C VAL A 343 -14.98 21.00 8.63
N SER A 344 -14.85 19.72 9.03
CA SER A 344 -14.89 18.59 8.11
C SER A 344 -16.24 18.43 7.42
N ALA A 345 -17.32 18.67 8.16
CA ALA A 345 -18.69 18.57 7.67
C ALA A 345 -19.16 19.84 6.95
N SER A 346 -18.41 20.94 6.98
CA SER A 346 -18.86 22.18 6.34
C SER A 346 -18.93 22.04 4.82
N THR A 347 -20.03 22.52 4.24
CA THR A 347 -20.20 22.72 2.80
C THR A 347 -19.59 24.05 2.32
N SER A 348 -19.19 24.93 3.26
CA SER A 348 -18.58 26.21 2.96
C SER A 348 -17.07 26.06 2.75
N GLN A 349 -16.59 26.31 1.53
CA GLN A 349 -15.18 26.21 1.16
C GLN A 349 -14.25 27.00 2.10
N TRP A 350 -14.68 28.17 2.56
CA TRP A 350 -13.88 29.03 3.44
C TRP A 350 -13.69 28.43 4.83
N ILE A 351 -14.73 27.79 5.37
CA ILE A 351 -14.69 27.14 6.68
C ILE A 351 -13.89 25.84 6.57
N SER A 352 -14.15 25.03 5.55
CA SER A 352 -13.40 23.82 5.26
C SER A 352 -11.88 24.09 5.12
N ALA A 353 -11.49 25.23 4.55
CA ALA A 353 -10.10 25.64 4.42
C ALA A 353 -9.40 25.96 5.76
N LEU A 354 -10.14 26.14 6.85
CA LEU A 354 -9.58 26.41 8.18
C LEU A 354 -9.01 25.16 8.86
N LEU A 355 -9.25 23.96 8.34
CA LEU A 355 -8.84 22.71 9.00
C LEU A 355 -7.36 22.68 9.41
N PRO A 356 -6.38 23.07 8.57
CA PRO A 356 -4.98 23.05 8.98
C PRO A 356 -4.70 23.97 10.17
N HIS A 357 -5.40 25.10 10.25
CA HIS A 357 -5.29 26.03 11.38
C HIS A 357 -5.84 25.39 12.65
N VAL A 358 -7.04 24.77 12.60
CA VAL A 358 -7.62 24.08 13.76
C VAL A 358 -6.71 22.95 14.24
N ILE A 359 -6.18 22.14 13.30
CA ILE A 359 -5.25 21.04 13.61
C ILE A 359 -3.99 21.56 14.32
N SER A 360 -3.45 22.71 13.91
CA SER A 360 -2.23 23.29 14.50
C SER A 360 -2.39 23.68 15.98
N ARG A 361 -3.63 23.84 16.46
CA ARG A 361 -3.97 24.29 17.81
C ARG A 361 -4.54 23.16 18.67
N MET A 362 -4.06 21.94 18.45
CA MET A 362 -4.50 20.74 19.20
C MET A 362 -4.35 20.94 20.71
N GLY A 363 -5.45 20.76 21.43
CA GLY A 363 -5.51 20.88 22.90
C GLY A 363 -5.50 22.33 23.43
N SER A 364 -5.53 23.35 22.57
CA SER A 364 -5.62 24.75 22.99
C SER A 364 -7.05 25.15 23.32
N ILE A 365 -7.24 25.98 24.35
CA ILE A 365 -8.55 26.49 24.81
C ILE A 365 -8.51 28.00 25.06
N GLU A 366 -7.85 28.73 24.17
CA GLU A 366 -7.82 30.19 24.25
C GLU A 366 -9.15 30.79 23.77
N VAL A 367 -9.38 32.07 24.06
CA VAL A 367 -10.60 32.77 23.64
C VAL A 367 -10.82 32.68 22.12
N VAL A 368 -9.73 32.70 21.35
CA VAL A 368 -9.77 32.56 19.88
C VAL A 368 -10.26 31.17 19.47
N ASP A 369 -9.84 30.12 20.17
CA ASP A 369 -10.26 28.73 19.90
C ASP A 369 -11.75 28.54 20.23
N VAL A 370 -12.20 29.11 21.35
CA VAL A 370 -13.62 29.09 21.75
C VAL A 370 -14.48 29.87 20.74
N ASN A 371 -14.00 31.03 20.28
CA ASN A 371 -14.68 31.81 19.23
C ASN A 371 -14.79 31.00 17.93
N LEU A 372 -13.70 30.40 17.49
CA LEU A 372 -13.64 29.60 16.27
C LEU A 372 -14.60 28.41 16.36
N PHE A 373 -14.58 27.68 17.48
CA PHE A 373 -15.52 26.60 17.78
C PHE A 373 -16.98 27.07 17.65
N CYS A 374 -17.33 28.21 18.24
CA CYS A 374 -18.69 28.74 18.15
C CYS A 374 -19.07 29.10 16.70
N VAL A 375 -18.17 29.71 15.94
CA VAL A 375 -18.41 30.09 14.55
C VAL A 375 -18.66 28.87 13.67
N VAL A 376 -17.81 27.84 13.75
CA VAL A 376 -17.96 26.63 12.89
C VAL A 376 -19.19 25.80 13.29
N ALA A 377 -19.52 25.76 14.58
CA ALA A 377 -20.75 25.10 15.05
C ALA A 377 -22.01 25.86 14.64
N MET A 378 -21.99 27.20 14.67
CA MET A 378 -23.10 28.03 14.19
C MET A 378 -23.30 27.92 12.68
N ASP A 379 -22.22 27.84 11.90
CA ASP A 379 -22.29 27.62 10.46
C ASP A 379 -23.00 26.30 10.13
N PHE A 380 -22.58 25.21 10.78
CA PHE A 380 -23.23 23.91 10.66
C PHE A 380 -24.72 23.99 11.06
N TYR A 381 -25.01 24.62 12.19
CA TYR A 381 -26.38 24.77 12.69
C TYR A 381 -27.30 25.55 11.72
N ARG A 382 -26.80 26.64 11.11
CA ARG A 382 -27.59 27.49 10.22
C ARG A 382 -27.78 26.90 8.83
N HIS A 383 -26.72 26.33 8.25
CA HIS A 383 -26.68 25.98 6.83
C HIS A 383 -26.86 24.49 6.55
N GLN A 384 -26.79 23.62 7.56
CA GLN A 384 -26.93 22.17 7.36
C GLN A 384 -28.07 21.54 8.15
N ILE A 385 -28.52 22.15 9.25
CA ILE A 385 -29.67 21.67 10.00
C ILE A 385 -30.92 22.46 9.60
N ASP A 386 -31.71 21.87 8.69
CA ASP A 386 -32.96 22.45 8.22
C ASP A 386 -34.14 22.15 9.16
N GLU A 387 -34.16 20.94 9.74
CA GLU A 387 -35.26 20.48 10.57
C GLU A 387 -35.18 21.03 11.99
N GLU A 388 -36.30 21.62 12.45
CA GLU A 388 -36.39 22.22 13.78
C GLU A 388 -36.26 21.19 14.92
N LEU A 389 -36.65 19.93 14.67
CA LEU A 389 -36.45 18.83 15.62
C LEU A 389 -34.96 18.52 15.80
N ASP A 390 -34.20 18.43 14.70
CA ASP A 390 -32.76 18.20 14.74
C ASP A 390 -32.01 19.37 15.38
N ARG A 391 -32.49 20.61 15.18
CA ARG A 391 -31.96 21.80 15.86
C ARG A 391 -32.10 21.71 17.38
N ARG A 392 -33.24 21.24 17.87
CA ARG A 392 -33.46 21.01 19.31
C ARG A 392 -32.62 19.85 19.83
N ALA A 393 -32.51 18.77 19.05
CA ALA A 393 -31.64 17.64 19.41
C ALA A 393 -30.18 18.09 19.52
N PHE A 394 -29.69 18.89 18.57
CA PHE A 394 -28.37 19.49 18.59
C PHE A 394 -28.12 20.31 19.86
N GLN A 395 -29.04 21.23 20.20
CA GLN A 395 -28.94 22.07 21.41
C GLN A 395 -28.93 21.23 22.69
N SER A 396 -29.85 20.27 22.81
CA SER A 396 -29.99 19.39 23.97
C SER A 396 -28.70 18.66 24.32
N VAL A 397 -27.95 18.19 23.31
CA VAL A 397 -26.64 17.54 23.54
C VAL A 397 -25.66 18.46 24.25
N PHE A 398 -25.60 19.75 23.90
CA PHE A 398 -24.71 20.70 24.56
C PHE A 398 -25.24 21.16 25.93
N GLU A 399 -26.56 21.26 26.11
CA GLU A 399 -27.17 21.61 27.40
C GLU A 399 -26.80 20.61 28.50
N THR A 400 -26.74 19.32 28.18
CA THR A 400 -26.39 18.27 29.16
C THR A 400 -24.97 18.38 29.72
N VAL A 401 -24.05 19.00 28.98
CA VAL A 401 -22.62 19.12 29.35
C VAL A 401 -22.18 20.56 29.62
N ALA A 402 -23.06 21.53 29.40
CA ALA A 402 -22.74 22.94 29.59
C ALA A 402 -22.62 23.27 31.08
N ALA A 403 -21.55 24.00 31.41
CA ALA A 403 -21.32 24.56 32.72
C ALA A 403 -21.01 26.06 32.56
N PRO A 404 -21.34 26.92 33.55
CA PRO A 404 -21.00 28.33 33.47
C PRO A 404 -19.51 28.54 33.18
N GLY A 405 -19.20 29.31 32.14
CA GLY A 405 -17.83 29.55 31.67
C GLY A 405 -17.24 28.47 30.76
N SER A 406 -17.98 27.40 30.44
CA SER A 406 -17.53 26.38 29.48
C SER A 406 -17.70 26.85 28.03
N PRO A 407 -16.92 26.30 27.07
CA PRO A 407 -17.10 26.57 25.64
C PRO A 407 -18.52 26.26 25.14
N TYR A 408 -19.15 25.22 25.69
CA TYR A 408 -20.50 24.80 25.33
C TYR A 408 -21.57 25.79 25.79
N HIS A 409 -21.40 26.40 26.97
CA HIS A 409 -22.31 27.45 27.42
C HIS A 409 -22.29 28.65 26.49
N ARG A 410 -21.10 29.05 26.01
CA ARG A 410 -20.97 30.14 25.05
C ARG A 410 -21.61 29.82 23.70
N LEU A 411 -21.46 28.59 23.21
CA LEU A 411 -22.15 28.13 22.00
C LEU A 411 -23.67 28.25 22.16
N LEU A 412 -24.24 27.79 23.29
CA LEU A 412 -25.68 27.90 23.55
C LEU A 412 -26.17 29.35 23.56
N SER A 413 -25.41 30.27 24.18
CA SER A 413 -25.73 31.70 24.13
C SER A 413 -25.73 32.25 22.70
N CYS A 414 -24.77 31.82 21.87
CA CYS A 414 -24.73 32.17 20.45
C CYS A 414 -25.96 31.62 19.70
N LEU A 415 -26.37 30.36 19.93
CA LEU A 415 -27.55 29.78 19.27
C LEU A 415 -28.85 30.48 19.68
N GLN A 416 -28.99 30.91 20.94
CA GLN A 416 -30.15 31.66 21.41
C GLN A 416 -30.29 33.01 20.69
N SER A 417 -29.17 33.71 20.44
CA SER A 417 -29.20 34.97 19.69
C SER A 417 -29.72 34.83 18.25
N ILE A 418 -29.49 33.67 17.61
CA ILE A 418 -29.98 33.40 16.25
C ILE A 418 -31.51 33.38 16.20
N HIS A 419 -32.17 32.81 17.20
CA HIS A 419 -33.64 32.72 17.25
C HIS A 419 -34.29 34.08 17.55
N GLN A 420 -33.55 34.98 18.20
CA GLN A 420 -33.99 36.35 18.45
C GLN A 420 -33.90 37.21 17.18
N ASP A 421 -32.90 36.97 16.33
CA ASP A 421 -32.74 37.70 15.06
C ASP A 421 -33.72 37.24 13.96
N THR A 422 -34.23 36.00 13.98
CA THR A 422 -35.23 35.48 13.02
C THR A 422 -36.69 35.72 13.42
N SER A 423 -36.94 36.26 14.62
CA SER A 423 -38.29 36.62 15.10
C SER A 423 -38.68 38.08 14.88
N LEU A 424 -37.87 38.82 14.11
CA LEU A 424 -38.15 40.11 13.47
C LEU A 424 -38.35 39.90 11.97
#